data_AF-A0A538FP74-F1
#
_entry.id   AF-A0A538FP74-F1
#
_cell.length_a   1.000
_cell.length_b   1.000
_cell.length_c   1.000
_cell.angle_alpha   90.00
_cell.angle_beta   90.00
_cell.angle_gamma   90.00
#
_symmetry.space_group_name_H-M   'P 1'
#
loop_
_entity.id
_entity.type
_entity.pdbx_description
1 polymer ?
#
loop_
_entity_poly.entity_id
_entity_poly.type
_entity_poly.pdbx_seq_one_letter_code
_entity_poly.pdbx_strand_id
1 'polypeptide(L)'
;MRYGVMLDTSGSIDEVIKETRWAAQGGLSSVWSPQIFGYDALTLLAVVGREVDGIELGTAVVPTYPRHPIVLAGQALTTQAASGGRLALGIGLSHRIVIESMFGHSFDKPARHMREYLSVLLPLLQGQAVSFQGETLKATTMGPLDVKAKPPPVLLAALAPVMLRLAGSVADGTVTWMTGPSTIGEHIVPSIARAAKEAGRPEPRVVAGLPVCVTADADAARERAATTFAIYGQLPSYRAMLDREGAEGPADVAIVGDQDAVASGLTALFDAGATEVVAAPYGSDEERKRTADLLTSLAGR
;
A
#
# COMPACT_ATOMS: atom_id res chain seq x y z
N MET A 1 -17.39 -6.09 3.12
CA MET A 1 -16.28 -5.56 2.29
C MET A 1 -15.17 -5.10 3.22
N ARG A 2 -13.89 -5.15 2.81
CA ARG A 2 -12.79 -4.68 3.67
C ARG A 2 -12.49 -3.21 3.39
N TYR A 3 -12.87 -2.34 4.32
CA TYR A 3 -12.55 -0.92 4.25
C TYR A 3 -11.37 -0.61 5.17
N GLY A 4 -10.37 0.09 4.61
CA GLY A 4 -9.23 0.61 5.33
C GLY A 4 -9.09 2.12 5.15
N VAL A 5 -8.16 2.69 5.91
CA VAL A 5 -7.83 4.13 5.82
C VAL A 5 -6.31 4.32 5.74
N MET A 6 -5.87 5.27 4.91
CA MET A 6 -4.49 5.75 4.88
C MET A 6 -4.29 6.73 6.04
N LEU A 7 -3.30 6.45 6.88
CA LEU A 7 -2.99 7.28 8.05
C LEU A 7 -2.48 8.66 7.63
N ASP A 8 -2.90 9.69 8.37
CA ASP A 8 -2.27 11.00 8.29
C ASP A 8 -0.99 11.01 9.14
N THR A 9 0.15 10.88 8.46
CA THR A 9 1.47 10.86 9.11
C THR A 9 2.11 12.25 9.21
N SER A 10 1.35 13.34 9.03
CA SER A 10 1.85 14.71 9.19
C SER A 10 1.84 15.19 10.64
N GLY A 11 0.99 14.60 11.48
CA GLY A 11 0.87 14.87 12.91
C GLY A 11 1.87 14.11 13.78
N SER A 12 1.69 14.22 15.08
CA SER A 12 2.43 13.49 16.11
C SER A 12 2.05 11.99 16.16
N ILE A 13 2.90 11.16 16.74
CA ILE A 13 2.62 9.73 16.95
C ILE A 13 1.34 9.51 17.77
N ASP A 14 1.06 10.37 18.76
CA ASP A 14 -0.16 10.29 19.58
C ASP A 14 -1.43 10.53 18.75
N GLU A 15 -1.36 11.43 17.75
CA GLU A 15 -2.46 11.65 16.81
C GLU A 15 -2.67 10.44 15.90
N VAL A 16 -1.59 9.81 15.42
CA VAL A 16 -1.68 8.56 14.64
C VAL A 16 -2.26 7.41 15.47
N ILE A 17 -1.89 7.30 16.75
CA ILE A 17 -2.49 6.32 17.68
C ILE A 17 -3.99 6.59 17.85
N LYS A 18 -4.39 7.86 18.01
CA LYS A 18 -5.79 8.26 18.14
C LYS A 18 -6.58 7.93 16.87
N GLU A 19 -6.03 8.23 15.70
CA GLU A 19 -6.62 7.89 14.41
C GLU A 19 -6.78 6.37 14.26
N THR A 20 -5.74 5.60 14.58
CA THR A 20 -5.78 4.13 14.50
C THR A 20 -6.83 3.54 15.46
N ARG A 21 -6.95 4.10 16.66
CA ARG A 21 -7.98 3.69 17.63
C ARG A 21 -9.39 4.00 17.14
N TRP A 22 -9.59 5.17 16.52
CA TRP A 22 -10.86 5.50 15.87
C TRP A 22 -11.19 4.49 14.77
N ALA A 23 -10.23 4.17 13.89
CA ALA A 23 -10.44 3.21 12.81
C ALA A 23 -10.83 1.82 13.36
N ALA A 24 -10.11 1.33 14.36
CA ALA A 24 -10.40 0.04 15.01
C ALA A 24 -11.79 0.02 15.66
N GLN A 25 -12.14 1.06 16.42
CA GLN A 25 -13.46 1.16 17.08
C GLN A 25 -14.61 1.36 16.09
N GLY A 26 -14.33 2.00 14.96
CA GLY A 26 -15.28 2.19 13.86
C GLY A 26 -15.45 0.97 12.96
N GLY A 27 -14.80 -0.15 13.26
CA GLY A 27 -14.93 -1.41 12.52
C GLY A 27 -14.12 -1.49 11.22
N LEU A 28 -13.22 -0.54 10.95
CA LEU A 28 -12.35 -0.60 9.78
C LEU A 28 -11.42 -1.81 9.88
N SER A 29 -11.15 -2.43 8.73
CA SER A 29 -10.35 -3.65 8.64
C SER A 29 -8.85 -3.41 8.80
N SER A 30 -8.37 -2.21 8.46
CA SER A 30 -6.94 -1.91 8.39
C SER A 30 -6.65 -0.41 8.41
N VAL A 31 -5.46 -0.04 8.89
CA VAL A 31 -4.84 1.26 8.63
C VAL A 31 -3.55 1.08 7.82
N TRP A 32 -3.23 2.03 6.95
CA TRP A 32 -2.07 1.95 6.08
C TRP A 32 -1.16 3.17 6.26
N SER A 33 0.14 2.95 6.48
CA SER A 33 1.14 4.01 6.53
C SER A 33 1.92 4.05 5.21
N PRO A 34 1.94 5.18 4.50
CA PRO A 34 2.91 5.37 3.44
C PRO A 34 4.29 5.65 4.07
N GLN A 35 5.34 5.61 3.25
CA GLN A 35 6.66 6.05 3.70
C GLN A 35 7.23 7.09 2.73
N ILE A 36 6.90 8.35 3.00
CA ILE A 36 7.20 9.50 2.13
C ILE A 36 7.88 10.59 2.97
N PHE A 37 9.22 10.50 3.11
CA PHE A 37 10.09 11.47 3.81
C PHE A 37 9.70 11.91 5.24
N GLY A 38 8.66 11.32 5.84
CA GLY A 38 8.25 11.51 7.23
C GLY A 38 8.69 10.34 8.12
N TYR A 39 7.81 9.90 9.01
CA TYR A 39 8.07 8.75 9.88
C TYR A 39 8.47 7.49 9.09
N ASP A 40 9.39 6.71 9.67
CA ASP A 40 9.66 5.35 9.18
C ASP A 40 8.43 4.48 9.46
N ALA A 41 7.81 3.94 8.41
CA ALA A 41 6.49 3.33 8.50
C ALA A 41 6.48 2.08 9.40
N LEU A 42 7.52 1.24 9.34
CA LEU A 42 7.59 0.05 10.19
C LEU A 42 7.79 0.41 11.66
N THR A 43 8.64 1.39 11.95
CA THR A 43 8.84 1.88 13.32
C THR A 43 7.55 2.48 13.88
N LEU A 44 6.86 3.31 13.08
CA LEU A 44 5.57 3.89 13.45
C LEU A 44 4.53 2.81 13.75
N LEU A 45 4.36 1.84 12.84
CA LEU A 45 3.37 0.78 12.99
C LEU A 45 3.71 -0.19 14.14
N ALA A 46 4.99 -0.36 14.50
CA ALA A 46 5.36 -1.13 15.68
C ALA A 46 4.88 -0.47 16.98
N VAL A 47 5.03 0.87 17.08
CA VAL A 47 4.54 1.65 18.23
C VAL A 47 3.02 1.67 18.26
N VAL A 48 2.39 2.06 17.14
CA VAL A 48 0.93 2.14 17.02
C VAL A 48 0.27 0.79 17.27
N GLY A 49 0.82 -0.28 16.68
CA GLY A 49 0.31 -1.64 16.85
C GLY A 49 0.44 -2.18 18.27
N ARG A 50 1.36 -1.64 19.08
CA ARG A 50 1.47 -2.00 20.49
C ARG A 50 0.36 -1.35 21.34
N GLU A 51 -0.07 -0.15 20.95
CA GLU A 51 -1.04 0.69 21.68
C GLU A 51 -2.50 0.48 21.23
N VAL A 52 -2.71 -0.06 20.03
CA VAL A 52 -4.04 -0.30 19.46
C VAL A 52 -4.14 -1.73 18.94
N ASP A 53 -5.07 -2.50 19.51
CA ASP A 53 -5.37 -3.87 19.10
C ASP A 53 -6.54 -3.97 18.10
N GLY A 54 -6.71 -5.12 17.47
CA GLY A 54 -7.92 -5.45 16.69
C GLY A 54 -7.98 -4.93 15.25
N ILE A 55 -6.95 -4.23 14.77
CA ILE A 55 -6.88 -3.70 13.40
C ILE A 55 -5.60 -4.12 12.68
N GLU A 56 -5.69 -4.45 11.38
CA GLU A 56 -4.52 -4.75 10.55
C GLU A 56 -3.71 -3.48 10.27
N LEU A 57 -2.39 -3.62 10.18
CA LEU A 57 -1.45 -2.51 9.98
C LEU A 57 -0.69 -2.75 8.66
N GLY A 58 -0.95 -1.94 7.65
CA GLY A 58 -0.34 -2.07 6.33
C GLY A 58 0.71 -1.00 6.03
N THR A 59 1.73 -1.32 5.24
CA THR A 59 2.62 -0.31 4.65
C THR A 59 2.30 -0.05 3.18
N ALA A 60 2.25 1.20 2.74
CA ALA A 60 1.88 1.59 1.37
C ALA A 60 2.84 2.63 0.75
N VAL A 61 4.12 2.35 0.51
CA VAL A 61 4.88 1.12 0.76
C VAL A 61 6.30 1.45 1.24
N VAL A 62 6.98 0.48 1.86
CA VAL A 62 8.39 0.62 2.24
C VAL A 62 9.27 0.52 0.99
N PRO A 63 10.12 1.53 0.68
CA PRO A 63 11.04 1.48 -0.46
C PRO A 63 12.13 0.42 -0.28
N THR A 64 12.34 -0.42 -1.30
CA THR A 64 13.30 -1.53 -1.26
C THR A 64 14.75 -1.11 -1.53
N TYR A 65 14.98 -0.04 -2.30
CA TYR A 65 16.35 0.41 -2.64
C TYR A 65 17.19 0.83 -1.43
N PRO A 66 16.70 1.71 -0.52
CA PRO A 66 17.52 2.21 0.59
C PRO A 66 17.73 1.19 1.72
N ARG A 67 17.21 -0.04 1.61
CA ARG A 67 17.25 -1.05 2.69
C ARG A 67 17.68 -2.41 2.16
N HIS A 68 18.73 -2.99 2.72
CA HIS A 68 19.09 -4.36 2.41
C HIS A 68 17.97 -5.34 2.85
N PRO A 69 17.62 -6.39 2.07
CA PRO A 69 16.49 -7.28 2.39
C PRO A 69 16.65 -8.05 3.72
N ILE A 70 17.89 -8.33 4.16
CA ILE A 70 18.14 -8.88 5.50
C ILE A 70 17.66 -7.91 6.59
N VAL A 71 17.93 -6.61 6.42
CA VAL A 71 17.52 -5.58 7.37
C VAL A 71 16.01 -5.44 7.37
N LEU A 72 15.38 -5.38 6.18
CA LEU A 72 13.94 -5.27 6.08
C LEU A 72 13.21 -6.49 6.67
N ALA A 73 13.75 -7.71 6.48
CA ALA A 73 13.18 -8.92 7.09
C ALA A 73 13.17 -8.82 8.63
N GLY A 74 14.28 -8.38 9.25
CA GLY A 74 14.35 -8.16 10.69
C GLY A 74 13.37 -7.08 11.17
N GLN A 75 13.27 -5.96 10.45
CA GLN A 75 12.34 -4.87 10.77
C GLN A 75 10.88 -5.33 10.67
N ALA A 76 10.52 -6.06 9.62
CA ALA A 76 9.18 -6.57 9.41
C ALA A 76 8.79 -7.60 10.46
N LEU A 77 9.65 -8.59 10.76
CA LEU A 77 9.39 -9.58 11.81
C LEU A 77 9.30 -8.94 13.21
N THR A 78 10.10 -7.90 13.48
CA THR A 78 10.02 -7.15 14.75
C THR A 78 8.70 -6.40 14.87
N THR A 79 8.28 -5.71 13.80
CA THR A 79 6.99 -5.00 13.75
C THR A 79 5.81 -5.97 13.86
N GLN A 80 5.93 -7.14 13.23
CA GLN A 80 4.96 -8.21 13.29
C GLN A 80 4.85 -8.81 14.71
N ALA A 81 5.97 -8.96 15.43
CA ALA A 81 5.96 -9.34 16.85
C ALA A 81 5.29 -8.26 17.71
N ALA A 82 5.66 -6.99 17.52
CA ALA A 82 5.17 -5.86 18.32
C ALA A 82 3.66 -5.63 18.16
N SER A 83 3.15 -5.82 16.94
CA SER A 83 1.73 -5.66 16.60
C SER A 83 0.88 -6.90 16.91
N GLY A 84 1.46 -8.00 17.43
CA GLY A 84 0.72 -9.23 17.70
C GLY A 84 0.30 -9.98 16.43
N GLY A 85 1.09 -9.87 15.36
CA GLY A 85 0.88 -10.62 14.11
C GLY A 85 0.00 -9.92 13.07
N ARG A 86 -0.19 -8.59 13.19
CA ARG A 86 -1.17 -7.83 12.39
C ARG A 86 -0.55 -6.98 11.27
N LEU A 87 0.75 -7.12 11.00
CA LEU A 87 1.40 -6.41 9.89
C LEU A 87 1.05 -7.04 8.55
N ALA A 88 0.67 -6.20 7.59
CA ALA A 88 0.70 -6.48 6.15
C ALA A 88 1.84 -5.67 5.51
N LEU A 89 2.91 -6.35 5.09
CA LEU A 89 4.12 -5.69 4.60
C LEU A 89 3.97 -5.33 3.12
N GLY A 90 3.55 -4.11 2.82
CA GLY A 90 3.63 -3.57 1.47
C GLY A 90 5.01 -2.97 1.17
N ILE A 91 5.63 -3.43 0.08
CA ILE A 91 6.94 -2.98 -0.38
C ILE A 91 6.87 -2.46 -1.82
N GLY A 92 7.83 -1.62 -2.21
CA GLY A 92 7.92 -1.17 -3.59
C GLY A 92 9.23 -0.50 -3.95
N LEU A 93 9.36 -0.20 -5.24
CA LEU A 93 10.57 0.35 -5.81
C LEU A 93 10.77 1.85 -5.52
N SER A 94 9.72 2.55 -5.08
CA SER A 94 9.62 4.01 -5.18
C SER A 94 9.71 4.47 -6.65
N HIS A 95 10.17 5.70 -6.88
CA HIS A 95 10.25 6.33 -8.20
C HIS A 95 11.69 6.65 -8.58
N ARG A 96 12.02 6.58 -9.87
CA ARG A 96 13.36 6.86 -10.40
C ARG A 96 13.96 8.14 -9.82
N ILE A 97 13.21 9.24 -9.84
CA ILE A 97 13.66 10.53 -9.31
C ILE A 97 14.05 10.46 -7.83
N VAL A 98 13.30 9.72 -7.02
CA VAL A 98 13.61 9.53 -5.60
C VAL A 98 14.85 8.66 -5.44
N ILE A 99 14.93 7.55 -6.17
CA ILE A 99 16.02 6.59 -6.03
C ILE A 99 17.35 7.16 -6.54
N GLU A 100 17.36 7.79 -7.71
CA GLU A 100 18.57 8.32 -8.34
C GLU A 100 18.94 9.69 -7.77
N SER A 101 18.01 10.65 -7.77
CA SER A 101 18.36 12.04 -7.45
C SER A 101 18.40 12.34 -5.95
N MET A 102 17.67 11.59 -5.12
CA MET A 102 17.64 11.84 -3.67
C MET A 102 18.48 10.81 -2.90
N PHE A 103 18.38 9.52 -3.23
CA PHE A 103 19.13 8.46 -2.55
C PHE A 103 20.47 8.11 -3.23
N GLY A 104 20.71 8.53 -4.48
CA GLY A 104 21.97 8.27 -5.17
C GLY A 104 22.18 6.82 -5.62
N HIS A 105 21.12 6.01 -5.68
CA HIS A 105 21.17 4.62 -6.18
C HIS A 105 20.80 4.55 -7.67
N SER A 106 21.31 3.53 -8.38
CA SER A 106 20.87 3.27 -9.77
C SER A 106 19.46 2.69 -9.81
N PHE A 107 18.62 3.18 -10.72
CA PHE A 107 17.29 2.64 -11.03
C PHE A 107 17.23 1.94 -12.40
N ASP A 108 18.36 1.43 -12.90
CA ASP A 108 18.45 0.91 -14.28
C ASP A 108 17.71 -0.42 -14.49
N LYS A 109 17.67 -1.28 -13.47
CA LYS A 109 17.12 -2.63 -13.56
C LYS A 109 16.06 -2.90 -12.48
N PRO A 110 14.98 -2.10 -12.40
CA PRO A 110 14.03 -2.14 -11.27
C PRO A 110 13.32 -3.49 -11.14
N ALA A 111 12.98 -4.13 -12.27
CA ALA A 111 12.35 -5.44 -12.25
C ALA A 111 13.29 -6.56 -11.81
N ARG A 112 14.58 -6.42 -12.09
CA ARG A 112 15.60 -7.35 -11.60
C ARG A 112 15.84 -7.12 -10.12
N HIS A 113 16.02 -5.87 -9.70
CA HIS A 113 16.15 -5.47 -8.31
C HIS A 113 15.05 -6.12 -7.47
N MET A 114 13.78 -5.91 -7.81
CA MET A 114 12.67 -6.48 -7.05
C MET A 114 12.68 -8.02 -7.02
N ARG A 115 13.01 -8.68 -8.14
CA ARG A 115 13.10 -10.14 -8.18
C ARG A 115 14.20 -10.66 -7.26
N GLU A 116 15.40 -10.10 -7.35
CA GLU A 116 16.53 -10.48 -6.48
C GLU A 116 16.22 -10.18 -5.01
N TYR A 117 15.56 -9.05 -4.75
CA TYR A 117 15.13 -8.64 -3.42
C TYR A 117 14.15 -9.65 -2.78
N LEU A 118 13.12 -10.06 -3.53
CA LEU A 118 12.13 -11.03 -3.07
C LEU A 118 12.72 -12.44 -2.89
N SER A 119 13.69 -12.84 -3.71
CA SER A 119 14.43 -14.09 -3.54
C SER A 119 15.21 -14.17 -2.22
N VAL A 120 15.47 -13.03 -1.57
CA VAL A 120 16.11 -12.96 -0.25
C VAL A 120 15.08 -12.70 0.84
N LEU A 121 14.19 -11.72 0.66
CA LEU A 121 13.23 -11.29 1.67
C LEU A 121 12.27 -12.43 2.06
N LEU A 122 11.65 -13.10 1.08
CA LEU A 122 10.59 -14.07 1.35
C LEU A 122 11.11 -15.29 2.14
N PRO A 123 12.24 -15.93 1.79
CA PRO A 123 12.80 -17.01 2.60
C PRO A 123 13.14 -16.59 4.04
N LEU A 124 13.71 -15.38 4.22
CA LEU A 124 14.04 -14.87 5.56
C LEU A 124 12.80 -14.67 6.43
N LEU A 125 11.72 -14.12 5.87
CA LEU A 125 10.45 -13.97 6.58
C LEU A 125 9.88 -15.34 6.98
N GLN A 126 10.09 -16.37 6.17
CA GLN A 126 9.66 -17.75 6.43
C GLN A 126 10.60 -18.53 7.37
N GLY A 127 11.55 -17.86 8.02
CA GLY A 127 12.48 -18.49 8.97
C GLY A 127 13.54 -19.36 8.32
N GLN A 128 13.85 -19.14 7.04
CA GLN A 128 14.93 -19.82 6.34
C GLN A 128 16.23 -18.99 6.39
N ALA A 129 17.38 -19.66 6.37
CA ALA A 129 18.64 -19.01 6.06
C ALA A 129 18.75 -18.75 4.55
N VAL A 130 19.57 -17.78 4.14
CA VAL A 130 19.78 -17.46 2.73
C VAL A 130 21.25 -17.43 2.37
N SER A 131 21.56 -17.90 1.16
CA SER A 131 22.81 -17.67 0.47
C SER A 131 22.48 -17.35 -0.99
N PHE A 132 22.42 -16.05 -1.30
CA PHE A 132 21.96 -15.52 -2.56
C PHE A 132 23.05 -14.65 -3.20
N GLN A 133 23.33 -14.92 -4.47
CA GLN A 133 24.26 -14.14 -5.30
C GLN A 133 23.54 -13.79 -6.61
N GLY A 134 22.99 -12.59 -6.65
CA GLY A 134 22.42 -11.99 -7.86
C GLY A 134 23.43 -11.10 -8.58
N GLU A 135 22.93 -10.37 -9.57
CA GLU A 135 23.73 -9.39 -10.33
C GLU A 135 23.83 -8.06 -9.57
N THR A 136 22.78 -7.67 -8.85
CA THR A 136 22.68 -6.39 -8.15
C THR A 136 22.65 -6.52 -6.63
N LEU A 137 22.40 -7.74 -6.13
CA LEU A 137 22.26 -8.02 -4.71
C LEU A 137 23.05 -9.28 -4.32
N LYS A 138 23.73 -9.22 -3.18
CA LYS A 138 24.31 -10.38 -2.51
C LYS A 138 23.82 -10.41 -1.06
N ALA A 139 23.38 -11.58 -0.60
CA ALA A 139 22.92 -11.75 0.77
C ALA A 139 23.30 -13.15 1.29
N THR A 140 23.93 -13.21 2.46
CA THR A 140 24.25 -14.46 3.13
C THR A 140 23.97 -14.30 4.61
N THR A 141 23.24 -15.25 5.22
CA THR A 141 23.06 -15.35 6.67
C THR A 141 23.71 -16.63 7.20
N MET A 142 24.19 -16.60 8.44
CA MET A 142 24.75 -17.80 9.10
C MET A 142 23.65 -18.80 9.52
N GLY A 143 22.40 -18.33 9.61
CA GLY A 143 21.22 -19.09 9.96
C GLY A 143 19.96 -18.26 9.73
N PRO A 144 18.78 -18.76 10.13
CA PRO A 144 17.56 -17.96 10.19
C PRO A 144 17.72 -16.72 11.07
N LEU A 145 16.84 -15.73 10.86
CA LEU A 145 16.74 -14.59 11.77
C LEU A 145 16.12 -15.04 13.09
N ASP A 146 16.72 -14.66 14.22
CA ASP A 146 16.22 -15.00 15.56
C ASP A 146 15.16 -13.99 16.03
N VAL A 147 14.02 -13.95 15.34
CA VAL A 147 12.85 -13.13 15.71
C VAL A 147 11.61 -14.02 15.78
N LYS A 148 11.00 -14.11 16.95
CA LYS A 148 9.82 -14.97 17.19
C LYS A 148 8.53 -14.28 16.71
N ALA A 149 8.27 -14.35 15.41
CA ALA A 149 7.03 -13.89 14.79
C ALA A 149 6.64 -14.82 13.64
N LYS A 150 5.33 -14.90 13.35
CA LYS A 150 4.87 -15.50 12.08
C LYS A 150 5.19 -14.53 10.94
N PRO A 151 5.50 -14.99 9.72
CA PRO A 151 5.70 -14.10 8.58
C PRO A 151 4.47 -13.21 8.34
N PRO A 152 4.63 -11.89 8.13
CA PRO A 152 3.55 -11.06 7.62
C PRO A 152 3.29 -11.39 6.14
N PRO A 153 2.05 -11.24 5.62
CA PRO A 153 1.82 -11.24 4.18
C PRO A 153 2.61 -10.10 3.52
N VAL A 154 3.16 -10.37 2.34
CA VAL A 154 3.93 -9.40 1.56
C VAL A 154 3.13 -8.97 0.34
N LEU A 155 2.86 -7.67 0.24
CA LEU A 155 2.19 -7.07 -0.90
C LEU A 155 3.18 -6.23 -1.71
N LEU A 156 3.21 -6.43 -3.02
CA LEU A 156 4.11 -5.68 -3.89
C LEU A 156 3.36 -4.51 -4.53
N ALA A 157 3.85 -3.27 -4.40
CA ALA A 157 3.36 -2.15 -5.20
C ALA A 157 3.67 -2.40 -6.69
N ALA A 158 2.67 -2.90 -7.42
CA ALA A 158 2.81 -3.38 -8.78
C ALA A 158 1.69 -2.81 -9.66
N LEU A 159 2.10 -2.05 -10.69
CA LEU A 159 1.17 -1.44 -11.65
C LEU A 159 1.46 -1.90 -13.08
N ALA A 160 2.74 -2.06 -13.44
CA ALA A 160 3.13 -2.49 -14.78
C ALA A 160 3.03 -4.02 -14.95
N PRO A 161 2.79 -4.53 -16.19
CA PRO A 161 2.62 -5.96 -16.44
C PRO A 161 3.75 -6.86 -15.89
N VAL A 162 5.00 -6.41 -15.95
CA VAL A 162 6.15 -7.17 -15.42
C VAL A 162 6.09 -7.28 -13.90
N MET A 163 5.72 -6.19 -13.20
CA MET A 163 5.59 -6.18 -11.74
C MET A 163 4.36 -6.97 -11.29
N LEU A 164 3.23 -6.88 -12.00
CA LEU A 164 2.02 -7.66 -11.68
C LEU A 164 2.25 -9.16 -11.84
N ARG A 165 2.99 -9.58 -12.89
CA ARG A 165 3.42 -10.97 -13.01
C ARG A 165 4.30 -11.39 -11.84
N LEU A 166 5.29 -10.58 -11.47
CA LEU A 166 6.15 -10.89 -10.33
C LEU A 166 5.33 -10.99 -9.02
N ALA A 167 4.44 -10.02 -8.76
CA ALA A 167 3.58 -10.01 -7.59
C ALA A 167 2.73 -11.28 -7.51
N GLY A 168 2.00 -11.63 -8.58
CA GLY A 168 1.15 -12.82 -8.60
C GLY A 168 1.95 -14.12 -8.45
N SER A 169 3.17 -14.19 -9.00
CA SER A 169 3.97 -15.41 -8.95
C SER A 169 4.63 -15.69 -7.60
N VAL A 170 4.91 -14.69 -6.75
CA VAL A 170 5.65 -14.92 -5.50
C VAL A 170 5.12 -14.22 -4.26
N ALA A 171 4.37 -13.13 -4.39
CA ALA A 171 3.86 -12.33 -3.28
C ALA A 171 2.43 -12.76 -2.89
N ASP A 172 1.89 -12.16 -1.83
CA ASP A 172 0.53 -12.42 -1.34
C ASP A 172 -0.50 -11.45 -1.93
N GLY A 173 -0.04 -10.41 -2.64
CA GLY A 173 -0.91 -9.42 -3.24
C GLY A 173 -0.20 -8.22 -3.82
N THR A 174 -0.99 -7.20 -4.12
CA THR A 174 -0.53 -5.88 -4.55
C THR A 174 -1.23 -4.75 -3.81
N VAL A 175 -0.51 -3.63 -3.65
CA VAL A 175 -1.04 -2.35 -3.17
C VAL A 175 -0.96 -1.36 -4.32
N THR A 176 -2.09 -0.75 -4.68
CA THR A 176 -2.16 0.27 -5.73
C THR A 176 -2.48 1.63 -5.13
N TRP A 177 -2.07 2.68 -5.84
CA TRP A 177 -2.38 4.06 -5.50
C TRP A 177 -2.69 4.80 -6.80
N MET A 178 -3.71 5.67 -6.79
CA MET A 178 -4.14 6.42 -7.98
C MET A 178 -4.53 5.51 -9.16
N THR A 179 -5.19 4.39 -8.85
CA THR A 179 -5.68 3.44 -9.85
C THR A 179 -7.20 3.34 -9.72
N GLY A 180 -7.92 3.81 -10.74
CA GLY A 180 -9.39 3.80 -10.76
C GLY A 180 -9.97 2.41 -11.04
N PRO A 181 -11.30 2.26 -10.89
CA PRO A 181 -11.98 0.98 -10.98
C PRO A 181 -11.84 0.30 -12.35
N SER A 182 -11.81 1.04 -13.46
CA SER A 182 -11.62 0.44 -14.79
C SER A 182 -10.25 -0.24 -14.88
N THR A 183 -9.18 0.47 -14.51
CA THR A 183 -7.83 -0.08 -14.52
C THR A 183 -7.67 -1.23 -13.52
N ILE A 184 -8.33 -1.18 -12.36
CA ILE A 184 -8.35 -2.28 -11.40
C ILE A 184 -8.93 -3.55 -12.06
N GLY A 185 -10.13 -3.46 -12.64
CA GLY A 185 -10.86 -4.62 -13.17
C GLY A 185 -10.35 -5.14 -14.51
N GLU A 186 -9.86 -4.26 -15.38
CA GLU A 186 -9.45 -4.63 -16.74
C GLU A 186 -7.95 -4.98 -16.83
N HIS A 187 -7.14 -4.46 -15.91
CA HIS A 187 -5.67 -4.61 -15.97
C HIS A 187 -5.06 -5.23 -14.72
N ILE A 188 -5.31 -4.69 -13.51
CA ILE A 188 -4.63 -5.14 -12.28
C ILE A 188 -5.06 -6.55 -11.89
N VAL A 189 -6.34 -6.75 -11.58
CA VAL A 189 -6.92 -8.02 -11.11
C VAL A 189 -6.65 -9.17 -12.09
N PRO A 190 -6.98 -9.06 -13.39
CA PRO A 190 -6.76 -10.18 -14.31
C PRO A 190 -5.27 -10.49 -14.50
N SER A 191 -4.39 -9.49 -14.48
CA SER A 191 -2.95 -9.71 -14.66
C SER A 191 -2.32 -10.45 -13.48
N ILE A 192 -2.63 -10.04 -12.25
CA ILE A 192 -2.06 -10.64 -11.05
C ILE A 192 -2.66 -12.03 -10.79
N ALA A 193 -3.97 -12.20 -10.99
CA ALA A 193 -4.66 -13.48 -10.83
C ALA A 193 -4.14 -14.53 -11.82
N ARG A 194 -3.93 -14.16 -13.09
CA ARG A 194 -3.33 -15.06 -14.09
C ARG A 194 -1.94 -15.54 -13.64
N ALA A 195 -1.08 -14.62 -13.19
CA ALA A 195 0.27 -14.97 -12.77
C ALA A 195 0.30 -15.84 -11.51
N ALA A 196 -0.64 -15.65 -10.59
CA ALA A 196 -0.81 -16.51 -9.42
C ALA A 196 -1.28 -17.92 -9.81
N LYS A 197 -2.27 -18.01 -10.70
CA LYS A 197 -2.75 -19.29 -11.23
C LYS A 197 -1.63 -20.07 -11.94
N GLU A 198 -0.85 -19.41 -12.80
CA GLU A 198 0.30 -20.01 -13.48
C GLU A 198 1.38 -20.51 -12.50
N ALA A 199 1.53 -19.84 -11.36
CA ALA A 199 2.44 -20.24 -10.29
C ALA A 199 1.84 -21.25 -9.28
N GLY A 200 0.59 -21.69 -9.47
CA GLY A 200 -0.10 -22.59 -8.53
C GLY A 200 -0.36 -21.97 -7.16
N ARG A 201 -0.51 -20.64 -7.08
CA ARG A 201 -0.74 -19.89 -5.84
C ARG A 201 -2.22 -19.54 -5.65
N PRO A 202 -2.64 -19.28 -4.38
CA PRO A 202 -3.97 -18.72 -4.09
C PRO A 202 -4.20 -17.38 -4.81
N GLU A 203 -5.48 -16.97 -4.87
CA GLU A 203 -5.86 -15.68 -5.43
C GLU A 203 -5.19 -14.53 -4.65
N PRO A 204 -4.48 -13.61 -5.32
CA PRO A 204 -3.76 -12.52 -4.65
C PRO A 204 -4.70 -11.47 -4.06
N ARG A 205 -4.29 -10.87 -2.93
CA ARG A 205 -4.95 -9.69 -2.38
C ARG A 205 -4.71 -8.47 -3.27
N VAL A 206 -5.74 -7.67 -3.53
CA VAL A 206 -5.65 -6.40 -4.28
C VAL A 206 -6.16 -5.28 -3.39
N VAL A 207 -5.22 -4.47 -2.87
CA VAL A 207 -5.51 -3.32 -2.01
C VAL A 207 -5.50 -2.05 -2.85
N ALA A 208 -6.66 -1.43 -3.02
CA ALA A 208 -6.84 -0.24 -3.84
C ALA A 208 -6.88 1.04 -2.98
N GLY A 209 -5.84 1.87 -3.07
CA GLY A 209 -5.76 3.17 -2.41
C GLY A 209 -6.14 4.34 -3.33
N LEU A 210 -7.09 5.18 -2.89
CA LEU A 210 -7.47 6.41 -3.60
C LEU A 210 -7.74 7.57 -2.63
N PRO A 211 -7.56 8.83 -3.08
CA PRO A 211 -8.08 9.99 -2.37
C PRO A 211 -9.61 9.94 -2.29
N VAL A 212 -10.15 10.27 -1.12
CA VAL A 212 -11.60 10.28 -0.88
C VAL A 212 -12.00 11.57 -0.16
N CYS A 213 -13.07 12.22 -0.62
CA CYS A 213 -13.62 13.40 0.02
C CYS A 213 -15.16 13.42 -0.07
N VAL A 214 -15.80 13.35 1.09
CA VAL A 214 -17.24 13.58 1.23
C VAL A 214 -17.50 15.08 1.42
N THR A 215 -18.12 15.71 0.42
CA THR A 215 -18.35 17.14 0.37
C THR A 215 -19.63 17.51 -0.39
N ALA A 216 -20.14 18.71 -0.15
CA ALA A 216 -21.22 19.29 -0.95
C ALA A 216 -20.67 20.07 -2.16
N ASP A 217 -19.37 20.38 -2.18
CA ASP A 217 -18.70 21.14 -3.23
C ASP A 217 -17.64 20.26 -3.91
N ALA A 218 -18.12 19.38 -4.79
CA ALA A 218 -17.29 18.39 -5.44
C ALA A 218 -16.25 19.03 -6.39
N ASP A 219 -16.59 20.17 -7.00
CA ASP A 219 -15.69 20.86 -7.93
C ASP A 219 -14.50 21.46 -7.18
N ALA A 220 -14.74 22.18 -6.08
CA ALA A 220 -13.64 22.70 -5.27
C ALA A 220 -12.77 21.58 -4.68
N ALA A 221 -13.37 20.44 -4.31
CA ALA A 221 -12.61 19.29 -3.83
C ALA A 221 -11.76 18.61 -4.91
N ARG A 222 -12.23 18.59 -6.17
CA ARG A 222 -11.43 18.12 -7.32
C ARG A 222 -10.29 19.07 -7.66
N GLU A 223 -10.52 20.39 -7.61
CA GLU A 223 -9.45 21.39 -7.79
C GLU A 223 -8.34 21.23 -6.73
N ARG A 224 -8.73 20.99 -5.48
CA ARG A 224 -7.77 20.67 -4.40
C ARG A 224 -7.02 19.38 -4.71
N ALA A 225 -7.71 18.32 -5.11
CA ALA A 225 -7.06 17.06 -5.49
C ALA A 225 -6.05 17.23 -6.64
N ALA A 226 -6.41 18.02 -7.66
CA ALA A 226 -5.54 18.30 -8.80
C ALA A 226 -4.22 18.93 -8.37
N THR A 227 -4.27 19.80 -7.34
CA THR A 227 -3.07 20.44 -6.78
C THR A 227 -2.31 19.52 -5.83
N THR A 228 -2.99 18.96 -4.82
CA THR A 228 -2.37 18.15 -3.76
C THR A 228 -1.70 16.89 -4.32
N PHE A 229 -2.30 16.28 -5.34
CA PHE A 229 -1.85 15.01 -5.89
C PHE A 229 -1.15 15.14 -7.25
N ALA A 230 -0.90 16.36 -7.73
CA ALA A 230 -0.34 16.67 -9.05
C ALA A 230 0.86 15.81 -9.44
N ILE A 231 1.76 15.55 -8.48
CA ILE A 231 2.99 14.76 -8.70
C ILE A 231 2.70 13.35 -9.23
N TYR A 232 1.59 12.73 -8.82
CA TYR A 232 1.21 11.40 -9.29
C TYR A 232 0.82 11.39 -10.77
N GLY A 233 0.37 12.52 -11.32
CA GLY A 233 0.16 12.67 -12.77
C GLY A 233 1.46 12.73 -13.58
N GLN A 234 2.60 13.02 -12.94
CA GLN A 234 3.90 13.20 -13.60
C GLN A 234 4.80 11.96 -13.49
N LEU A 235 4.53 11.11 -12.49
CA LEU A 235 5.30 9.90 -12.24
C LEU A 235 4.90 8.81 -13.24
N PRO A 236 5.84 8.25 -14.04
CA PRO A 236 5.50 7.38 -15.18
C PRO A 236 4.63 6.16 -14.83
N SER A 237 4.82 5.58 -13.64
CA SER A 237 4.05 4.42 -13.19
C SER A 237 2.57 4.73 -12.96
N TYR A 238 2.27 5.90 -12.41
CA TYR A 238 0.91 6.35 -12.10
C TYR A 238 0.25 7.00 -13.31
N ARG A 239 1.00 7.80 -14.08
CA ARG A 239 0.54 8.34 -15.37
C ARG A 239 0.02 7.23 -16.28
N ALA A 240 0.73 6.11 -16.37
CA ALA A 240 0.29 4.96 -17.15
C ALA A 240 -1.01 4.32 -16.65
N MET A 241 -1.35 4.43 -15.36
CA MET A 241 -2.64 3.97 -14.82
C MET A 241 -3.75 4.98 -15.12
N LEU A 242 -3.46 6.27 -14.94
CA LEU A 242 -4.39 7.35 -15.30
C LEU A 242 -4.74 7.33 -16.80
N ASP A 243 -3.77 7.04 -17.67
CA ASP A 243 -3.99 6.87 -19.11
C ASP A 243 -4.94 5.71 -19.43
N ARG A 244 -4.85 4.60 -18.67
CA ARG A 244 -5.75 3.44 -18.81
C ARG A 244 -7.16 3.77 -18.34
N GLU A 245 -7.28 4.61 -17.33
CA GLU A 245 -8.56 5.11 -16.83
C GLU A 245 -9.19 6.17 -17.77
N GLY A 246 -8.42 6.72 -18.71
CA GLY A 246 -8.85 7.88 -19.50
C GLY A 246 -8.86 9.19 -18.71
N ALA A 247 -8.17 9.25 -17.58
CA ALA A 247 -8.08 10.41 -16.69
C ALA A 247 -7.05 11.42 -17.19
N GLU A 248 -7.35 12.71 -17.18
CA GLU A 248 -6.36 13.77 -17.45
C GLU A 248 -5.39 13.91 -16.28
N GLY A 249 -5.86 13.72 -15.05
CA GLY A 249 -5.03 13.78 -13.86
C GLY A 249 -5.57 13.03 -12.65
N PRO A 250 -4.83 13.09 -11.52
CA PRO A 250 -5.20 12.41 -10.27
C PRO A 250 -6.57 12.82 -9.70
N ALA A 251 -7.06 14.02 -10.01
CA ALA A 251 -8.37 14.50 -9.57
C ALA A 251 -9.52 13.70 -10.18
N ASP A 252 -9.35 13.17 -11.40
CA ASP A 252 -10.42 12.46 -12.11
C ASP A 252 -10.66 11.06 -11.56
N VAL A 253 -9.66 10.50 -10.86
CA VAL A 253 -9.75 9.21 -10.18
C VAL A 253 -10.00 9.34 -8.67
N ALA A 254 -10.01 10.57 -8.14
CA ALA A 254 -10.39 10.81 -6.75
C ALA A 254 -11.89 10.55 -6.56
N ILE A 255 -12.24 9.90 -5.44
CA ILE A 255 -13.64 9.61 -5.11
C ILE A 255 -14.21 10.80 -4.34
N VAL A 256 -14.98 11.65 -5.03
CA VAL A 256 -15.43 12.94 -4.51
C VAL A 256 -16.92 13.13 -4.77
N GLY A 257 -17.66 13.55 -3.75
CA GLY A 257 -19.07 13.88 -3.85
C GLY A 257 -19.77 13.85 -2.50
N ASP A 258 -21.10 13.76 -2.52
CA ASP A 258 -21.87 13.49 -1.31
C ASP A 258 -21.65 12.04 -0.80
N GLN A 259 -22.32 11.67 0.29
CA GLN A 259 -22.15 10.35 0.90
C GLN A 259 -22.50 9.20 -0.04
N ASP A 260 -23.55 9.35 -0.85
CA ASP A 260 -24.03 8.30 -1.75
C ASP A 260 -23.10 8.13 -2.96
N ALA A 261 -22.63 9.25 -3.52
CA ALA A 261 -21.65 9.25 -4.60
C ALA A 261 -20.33 8.61 -4.15
N VAL A 262 -19.83 8.97 -2.96
CA VAL A 262 -18.60 8.38 -2.41
C VAL A 262 -18.78 6.90 -2.09
N ALA A 263 -19.88 6.50 -1.45
CA ALA A 263 -20.16 5.08 -1.17
C ALA A 263 -20.23 4.24 -2.45
N SER A 264 -20.85 4.78 -3.50
CA SER A 264 -20.94 4.14 -4.82
C SER A 264 -19.55 4.01 -5.46
N GLY A 265 -18.72 5.06 -5.41
CA GLY A 265 -17.35 5.02 -5.93
C GLY A 265 -16.46 4.00 -5.20
N LEU A 266 -16.59 3.88 -3.88
CA LEU A 266 -15.89 2.85 -3.11
C LEU A 266 -16.38 1.44 -3.47
N THR A 267 -17.70 1.27 -3.69
CA THR A 267 -18.29 0.00 -4.11
C THR A 267 -17.81 -0.43 -5.49
N ALA A 268 -17.67 0.51 -6.43
CA ALA A 268 -17.18 0.24 -7.79
C ALA A 268 -15.77 -0.38 -7.80
N LEU A 269 -14.91 -0.09 -6.82
CA LEU A 269 -13.61 -0.75 -6.69
C LEU A 269 -13.74 -2.23 -6.29
N PHE A 270 -14.66 -2.57 -5.40
CA PHE A 270 -14.95 -3.97 -5.05
C PHE A 270 -15.58 -4.71 -6.23
N ASP A 271 -16.49 -4.08 -6.95
CA ASP A 271 -17.11 -4.64 -8.16
C ASP A 271 -16.05 -4.89 -9.26
N ALA A 272 -15.01 -4.06 -9.32
CA ALA A 272 -13.85 -4.26 -10.17
C ALA A 272 -12.88 -5.37 -9.68
N GLY A 273 -13.14 -5.98 -8.51
CA GLY A 273 -12.35 -7.09 -7.97
C GLY A 273 -11.26 -6.69 -6.97
N ALA A 274 -11.24 -5.44 -6.48
CA ALA A 274 -10.41 -5.12 -5.32
C ALA A 274 -10.87 -5.95 -4.11
N THR A 275 -9.93 -6.52 -3.37
CA THR A 275 -10.25 -7.27 -2.15
C THR A 275 -10.29 -6.38 -0.90
N GLU A 276 -9.69 -5.19 -1.01
CA GLU A 276 -9.73 -4.14 0.00
C GLU A 276 -9.63 -2.76 -0.64
N VAL A 277 -10.37 -1.79 -0.08
CA VAL A 277 -10.31 -0.40 -0.46
C VAL A 277 -9.77 0.43 0.70
N VAL A 278 -8.72 1.20 0.45
CA VAL A 278 -8.06 2.06 1.43
C VAL A 278 -8.35 3.51 1.05
N ALA A 279 -9.24 4.15 1.81
CA ALA A 279 -9.54 5.56 1.60
C ALA A 279 -8.39 6.43 2.13
N ALA A 280 -7.99 7.45 1.40
CA ALA A 280 -7.14 8.53 1.90
C ALA A 280 -7.98 9.81 2.02
N PRO A 281 -8.59 10.08 3.19
CA PRO A 281 -9.36 11.29 3.42
C PRO A 281 -8.52 12.55 3.18
N TYR A 282 -9.07 13.51 2.45
CA TYR A 282 -8.44 14.80 2.23
C TYR A 282 -9.49 15.92 2.23
N GLY A 283 -9.04 17.17 2.29
CA GLY A 283 -9.93 18.34 2.38
C GLY A 283 -9.86 19.03 3.74
N SER A 284 -10.91 19.79 4.07
CA SER A 284 -11.02 20.46 5.38
C SER A 284 -11.20 19.46 6.53
N ASP A 285 -11.07 19.92 7.77
CA ASP A 285 -11.37 19.08 8.96
C ASP A 285 -12.80 18.54 8.94
N GLU A 286 -13.76 19.35 8.45
CA GLU A 286 -15.15 18.93 8.34
C GLU A 286 -15.34 17.86 7.25
N GLU A 287 -14.70 18.02 6.09
CA GLU A 287 -14.75 17.03 4.99
C GLU A 287 -14.08 15.71 5.38
N ARG A 288 -12.91 15.79 6.05
CA ARG A 288 -12.23 14.62 6.60
C ARG A 288 -13.11 13.90 7.62
N LYS A 289 -13.77 14.65 8.51
CA LYS A 289 -14.71 14.08 9.49
C LYS A 289 -15.92 13.42 8.80
N ARG A 290 -16.55 14.06 7.82
CA ARG A 290 -17.66 13.46 7.05
C ARG A 290 -17.24 12.19 6.33
N THR A 291 -16.03 12.18 5.77
CA THR A 291 -15.44 11.01 5.11
C THR A 291 -15.20 9.88 6.12
N ALA A 292 -14.63 10.19 7.28
CA ALA A 292 -14.46 9.27 8.40
C ALA A 292 -15.81 8.68 8.87
N ASP A 293 -16.83 9.51 9.07
CA ASP A 293 -18.17 9.07 9.49
C ASP A 293 -18.78 8.11 8.45
N LEU A 294 -18.63 8.39 7.15
CA LEU A 294 -19.07 7.47 6.10
C LEU A 294 -18.32 6.13 6.15
N LEU A 295 -16.99 6.13 6.30
CA LEU A 295 -16.19 4.91 6.33
C LEU A 295 -16.59 3.99 7.49
N THR A 296 -16.83 4.54 8.69
CA THR A 296 -17.29 3.75 9.84
C THR A 296 -18.71 3.22 9.64
N SER A 297 -19.61 4.02 9.06
CA SER A 297 -20.96 3.56 8.68
C SER A 297 -20.92 2.42 7.66
N LEU A 298 -19.98 2.42 6.71
CA LEU A 298 -19.85 1.35 5.72
C LEU A 298 -19.20 0.09 6.33
N ALA A 299 -18.22 0.25 7.21
CA ALA A 299 -17.52 -0.86 7.85
C ALA A 299 -18.37 -1.58 8.90
N GLY A 300 -19.34 -0.89 9.53
CA GLY A 300 -20.28 -1.48 10.50
C GLY A 300 -21.46 -2.25 9.89
N ARG A 301 -21.57 -2.33 8.56
CA ARG A 301 -22.60 -3.08 7.83
C ARG A 301 -22.10 -4.48 7.44
#